data_AF-A0A9E3YHJ3-F1
#
_entry.id   AF-A0A9E3YHJ3-F1
#
_cell.length_a   1.000
_cell.length_b   1.000
_cell.length_c   1.000
_cell.angle_alpha   90.00
_cell.angle_beta   90.00
_cell.angle_gamma   90.00
#
_symmetry.space_group_name_H-M   'P 1'
#
loop_
_entity.id
_entity.type
_entity.pdbx_description
1 polymer ?
#
loop_
_entity_poly.entity_id
_entity_poly.type
_entity_poly.pdbx_seq_one_letter_code
_entity_poly.pdbx_strand_id
1 'polypeptide(L)' 'MQLRVGCPMWAHRPWVGNFLPRSTPSGGELAEYAQRMTAVEGNTTFYALPKPETVRRWADSVPDDFRFCFKVPR' A
#
# COMPACT_ATOMS: atom_id res chain seq x y z
N MET A 1 15.37 -0.91 -18.03
CA MET A 1 14.02 -0.37 -17.73
C MET A 1 13.39 -1.26 -16.67
N GLN A 2 12.90 -0.70 -15.56
CA GLN A 2 12.28 -1.49 -14.48
C GLN A 2 10.76 -1.29 -14.52
N LEU A 3 10.02 -2.36 -14.76
CA LEU A 3 8.55 -2.37 -14.72
C LEU A 3 8.09 -2.55 -13.27
N ARG A 4 7.14 -1.73 -12.82
CA ARG A 4 6.46 -1.90 -11.53
C ARG A 4 4.98 -2.12 -11.75
N VAL A 5 4.41 -3.06 -11.00
CA VAL A 5 3.01 -3.49 -11.13
C VAL A 5 2.33 -3.36 -9.78
N GLY A 6 1.12 -2.80 -9.80
CA GLY A 6 0.36 -2.46 -8.62
C GLY A 6 -1.10 -2.15 -8.94
N CYS A 7 -1.87 -1.92 -7.88
CA CYS A 7 -3.30 -1.61 -7.90
C CYS A 7 -3.53 -0.19 -7.33
N PRO A 8 -4.69 0.44 -7.56
CA PRO A 8 -5.03 1.74 -6.98
C PRO A 8 -5.46 1.67 -5.51
N MET A 9 -5.06 0.61 -4.80
CA MET A 9 -5.30 0.37 -3.37
C MET A 9 -4.49 -0.84 -2.88
N TRP A 10 -4.20 -0.90 -1.58
CA TRP A 10 -3.60 -2.07 -0.91
C TRP A 10 -4.52 -2.73 0.13
N ALA A 11 -5.48 -1.99 0.70
CA ALA A 11 -6.33 -2.45 1.81
C ALA A 11 -7.79 -2.67 1.37
N HIS A 12 -8.04 -3.68 0.54
CA HIS A 12 -9.39 -4.08 0.14
C HIS A 12 -9.85 -5.29 0.96
N ARG A 13 -10.86 -5.13 1.81
CA ARG A 13 -11.29 -6.18 2.76
C ARG A 13 -11.62 -7.54 2.11
N PRO A 14 -12.30 -7.61 0.95
CA PRO A 14 -12.51 -8.87 0.22
C PRO A 14 -11.25 -9.61 -0.24
N TRP A 15 -10.07 -8.99 -0.18
CA TRP A 15 -8.82 -9.66 -0.49
C TRP A 15 -8.32 -10.57 0.64
N VAL A 16 -8.73 -10.33 1.89
CA VAL A 16 -8.31 -11.15 3.03
C VAL A 16 -8.90 -12.56 2.90
N GLY A 17 -8.03 -13.55 2.80
CA GLY A 17 -8.38 -14.95 2.54
C GLY A 17 -8.53 -15.34 1.08
N ASN A 18 -8.20 -14.45 0.16
CA ASN A 18 -8.07 -14.73 -1.27
C ASN A 18 -6.70 -14.26 -1.77
N PHE A 19 -6.54 -12.96 -2.02
CA PHE A 19 -5.28 -12.37 -2.47
C PHE A 19 -4.30 -12.12 -1.31
N LEU A 20 -4.80 -11.67 -0.16
CA LEU A 20 -4.03 -11.54 1.09
C LEU A 20 -4.28 -12.77 1.98
N PRO A 21 -3.32 -13.19 2.84
CA PRO A 21 -3.54 -14.31 3.75
C PRO A 21 -4.73 -14.12 4.68
N ARG A 22 -5.39 -15.21 5.09
CA ARG A 22 -6.47 -15.15 6.11
C ARG A 22 -5.99 -14.59 7.45
N SER A 23 -4.70 -14.76 7.75
CA SER A 23 -4.04 -14.27 8.97
C SER A 23 -3.58 -12.81 8.90
N THR A 24 -3.92 -12.08 7.82
CA THR A 24 -3.53 -10.67 7.68
C THR A 24 -4.09 -9.86 8.85
N PRO A 25 -3.24 -9.24 9.70
CA PRO A 25 -3.73 -8.42 10.79
C PRO A 25 -4.34 -7.13 10.26
N SER A 26 -5.29 -6.57 11.02
CA SER A 26 -5.85 -5.25 10.71
C SER A 26 -4.73 -4.20 10.70
N GLY A 27 -4.60 -3.46 9.59
CA GLY A 27 -3.51 -2.50 9.39
C GLY A 27 -2.18 -3.12 8.95
N GLY A 28 -2.13 -4.43 8.67
CA GLY A 28 -0.98 -5.14 8.08
C GLY A 28 -1.15 -5.44 6.59
N GLU A 29 -2.23 -4.99 5.96
CA GLU A 29 -2.55 -5.27 4.56
C GLU A 29 -1.47 -4.74 3.62
N LEU A 30 -0.85 -3.59 3.93
CA LEU A 30 0.23 -3.02 3.12
C LEU A 30 1.45 -3.94 3.06
N ALA A 31 1.86 -4.51 4.20
CA ALA A 31 2.99 -5.43 4.26
C ALA A 31 2.71 -6.72 3.48
N GLU A 32 1.50 -7.27 3.62
CA GLU A 32 1.09 -8.45 2.86
C GLU A 32 0.94 -8.17 1.36
N TYR A 33 0.48 -6.97 1.01
CA TYR A 33 0.37 -6.52 -0.37
C TYR A 33 1.76 -6.40 -1.02
N ALA A 34 2.73 -5.82 -0.31
CA ALA A 34 4.08 -5.60 -0.79
C ALA A 34 4.91 -6.89 -1.00
N GLN A 35 4.44 -8.03 -0.48
CA GLN A 35 5.03 -9.35 -0.81
C GLN A 35 4.64 -9.85 -2.21
N ARG A 36 3.62 -9.26 -2.85
CA ARG A 36 3.03 -9.74 -4.12
C ARG A 36 3.12 -8.71 -5.26
N MET A 37 3.25 -7.43 -4.91
CA MET A 37 3.27 -6.31 -5.84
C MET A 37 4.49 -5.43 -5.57
N THR A 38 4.91 -4.66 -6.58
CA THR A 38 6.13 -3.82 -6.51
C THR A 38 5.82 -2.33 -6.43
N ALA A 39 4.55 -1.95 -6.63
CA ALA A 39 4.09 -0.59 -6.42
C ALA A 39 2.63 -0.57 -6.00
N VAL A 40 2.16 0.60 -5.55
CA VAL A 40 0.75 0.87 -5.32
C VAL A 40 0.41 2.32 -5.66
N GLU A 41 -0.76 2.54 -6.24
CA GLU A 41 -1.34 3.88 -6.33
C GLU A 41 -2.20 4.13 -5.09
N GLY A 42 -2.00 5.28 -4.43
CA GLY A 42 -2.70 5.65 -3.20
C GLY A 42 -3.54 6.91 -3.35
N ASN A 43 -4.82 6.82 -2.95
CA ASN A 43 -5.76 7.95 -3.00
C ASN A 43 -5.83 8.76 -1.70
N THR A 44 -5.24 8.29 -0.59
CA THR A 44 -5.38 8.95 0.71
C THR A 44 -4.98 10.43 0.66
N THR A 45 -3.86 10.71 -0.01
CA THR A 45 -3.31 12.06 -0.22
C THR A 45 -4.21 12.97 -1.06
N PHE A 46 -5.07 12.41 -1.91
CA PHE A 46 -6.03 13.18 -2.70
C PHE A 46 -7.09 13.87 -1.84
N TYR A 47 -7.49 13.22 -0.74
CA TYR A 47 -8.55 13.70 0.15
C TYR A 47 -8.01 14.48 1.35
N ALA A 48 -6.82 14.14 1.83
CA ALA A 48 -6.17 14.83 2.94
C ALA A 48 -4.67 14.54 2.96
N LEU A 49 -3.88 15.48 3.48
CA LEU A 49 -2.48 15.23 3.77
C LEU A 49 -2.37 14.28 4.98
N PRO A 50 -1.77 13.08 4.84
CA PRO A 50 -1.57 12.17 5.96
C PRO A 50 -0.55 12.74 6.95
N LYS A 51 -0.65 12.32 8.22
CA LYS A 51 0.35 12.69 9.23
C LYS A 51 1.72 12.11 8.85
N PRO A 52 2.84 12.78 9.17
CA PRO A 52 4.18 12.25 8.89
C PRO A 52 4.43 10.86 9.48
N GLU A 53 3.88 10.57 10.67
CA GLU A 53 3.95 9.24 11.29
C GLU A 53 3.27 8.16 10.44
N THR A 54 2.12 8.47 9.83
CA THR A 54 1.41 7.55 8.95
C THR A 54 2.28 7.21 7.73
N VAL A 55 2.92 8.21 7.12
CA VAL A 55 3.82 8.01 5.98
C VAL A 55 5.04 7.18 6.37
N ARG A 56 5.64 7.45 7.53
CA ARG A 56 6.75 6.63 8.06
C ARG A 56 6.34 5.17 8.24
N ARG A 57 5.21 4.93 8.89
CA ARG A 57 4.69 3.56 9.07
C ARG A 57 4.47 2.84 7.74
N TRP A 58 4.00 3.54 6.69
CA TRP A 58 3.86 2.94 5.36
C TRP A 58 5.21 2.57 4.75
N ALA A 59 6.20 3.44 4.86
CA ALA A 59 7.56 3.17 4.40
C ALA A 59 8.18 1.97 5.14
N ASP A 60 8.02 1.91 6.47
CA ASP A 60 8.54 0.82 7.31
C ASP A 60 7.82 -0.53 7.06
N SER A 61 6.66 -0.52 6.41
CA SER A 61 5.85 -1.73 6.14
C SER A 61 6.18 -2.40 4.81
N VAL A 62 7.08 -1.84 4.00
CA VAL A 62 7.36 -2.33 2.63
C VAL A 62 8.87 -2.47 2.39
N PRO A 63 9.30 -3.32 1.43
CA PRO A 63 10.70 -3.37 1.01
C PRO A 63 11.21 -2.05 0.40
N ASP A 64 12.52 -1.81 0.48
CA ASP A 64 13.17 -0.59 -0.01
C ASP A 64 12.97 -0.30 -1.51
N ASP A 65 12.67 -1.32 -2.31
CA ASP A 65 12.43 -1.20 -3.76
C ASP A 65 10.97 -0.99 -4.14
N PHE A 66 10.04 -1.12 -3.19
CA PHE A 66 8.62 -0.86 -3.36
C PHE A 66 8.35 0.63 -3.62
N ARG A 67 7.37 0.96 -4.47
CA ARG A 67 7.06 2.36 -4.78
C ARG A 67 5.61 2.73 -4.57
N PHE A 68 5.41 3.93 -4.02
CA PHE A 68 4.11 4.56 -3.91
C PHE A 68 3.92 5.56 -5.06
N CYS A 69 2.72 5.56 -5.64
CA CYS A 69 2.26 6.55 -6.60
C CYS A 69 1.04 7.26 -6.00
N PHE A 70 1.29 8.30 -5.21
CA PHE A 70 0.22 9.03 -4.53
C PHE A 70 -0.42 10.06 -5.45
N LYS A 71 -1.76 10.15 -5.41
CA LYS A 71 -2.48 11.24 -6.09
C LYS A 71 -2.20 12.57 -5.39
N VAL A 72 -1.94 13.61 -6.16
CA VAL A 72 -1.74 14.96 -5.64
C VAL A 72 -3.04 15.44 -4.96
N PRO A 73 -2.97 16.13 -3.81
CA PRO A 73 -4.15 16.73 -3.18
C PRO A 73 -4.94 17.65 -4.13
N ARG A 74 -6.26 17.72 -3.96
CA ARG A 74 -7.11 18.72 -4.62
C ARG A 74 -6.98 20.11 -3.98
#